data_AF-A0A4U7DUE9-F1
#
_entry.id   AF-A0A4U7DUE9-F1
#
_cell.length_a   1.000
_cell.length_b   1.000
_cell.length_c   1.000
_cell.angle_alpha   90.00
_cell.angle_beta   90.00
_cell.angle_gamma   90.00
#
_symmetry.space_group_name_H-M   'P 1'
#
loop_
_entity.id
_entity.type
_entity.pdbx_description
1 polymer ?
#
loop_
_entity_poly.entity_id
_entity_poly.type
_entity_poly.pdbx_seq_one_letter_code
_entity_poly.pdbx_strand_id
1 'polypeptide(L)'
;MGESSDFFFGLILNFGLIVGVVVFQWNLVEIALVYLIEVAIIQLFFFPIALFTPKPVDGRDGDMWDTDPTPRQLIGLFPPVYWRNIKFVWSKVVFNAVIVGVIIRSVASRYSLGSDLPVSVGLAIAGIVLFQLSRVWRHFVAEQSYKQKSPTDPLAFVYAPLTELYLIFVYVLAPVTLVLAGIAFTIDSDLSSLPTLLVYLIPMGFIRAWIGSLDPQTDDFEVSFN
;
A
#
# COMPACT_ATOMS: atom_id res chain seq x y z
N MET A 1 21.95 10.43 6.53
CA MET A 1 21.11 10.91 7.66
C MET A 1 19.61 10.67 7.42
N GLY A 2 19.16 10.16 6.26
CA GLY A 2 17.75 9.87 5.96
C GLY A 2 17.16 8.62 6.64
N GLU A 3 17.89 7.50 6.67
CA GLU A 3 17.39 6.20 7.14
C GLU A 3 16.78 6.21 8.57
N SER A 4 17.37 6.98 9.49
CA SER A 4 16.79 7.13 10.84
C SER A 4 15.49 7.94 10.82
N SER A 5 15.42 9.00 10.01
CA SER A 5 14.25 9.88 9.92
C SER A 5 13.04 9.13 9.36
N ASP A 6 13.24 8.29 8.35
CA ASP A 6 12.17 7.53 7.70
C ASP A 6 11.62 6.43 8.61
N PHE A 7 12.50 5.77 9.35
CA PHE A 7 12.09 4.84 10.40
C PHE A 7 11.27 5.55 11.49
N PHE A 8 11.71 6.72 11.96
CA PHE A 8 10.97 7.52 12.94
C PHE A 8 9.61 7.97 12.41
N PHE A 9 9.54 8.40 11.15
CA PHE A 9 8.27 8.80 10.52
C PHE A 9 7.31 7.60 10.39
N GLY A 10 7.82 6.43 10.01
CA GLY A 10 7.07 5.18 10.00
C GLY A 10 6.51 4.84 11.39
N LEU A 11 7.29 5.05 12.45
CA LEU A 11 6.83 4.86 13.83
C LEU A 11 5.75 5.88 14.24
N ILE A 12 5.87 7.15 13.82
CA ILE A 12 4.86 8.19 14.09
C ILE A 12 3.53 7.85 13.40
N LEU A 13 3.57 7.44 12.14
CA LEU A 13 2.38 7.00 11.40
C LEU A 13 1.73 5.79 12.05
N ASN A 14 2.54 4.83 12.49
CA ASN A 14 2.04 3.69 13.25
C ASN A 14 1.41 4.11 14.58
N PHE A 15 2.01 5.05 15.30
CA PHE A 15 1.43 5.57 16.53
C PHE A 15 0.10 6.28 16.27
N GLY A 16 0.00 7.04 15.18
CA GLY A 16 -1.26 7.64 14.72
C GLY A 16 -2.33 6.60 14.42
N LEU A 17 -1.96 5.46 13.82
CA LEU A 17 -2.86 4.34 13.60
C LEU A 17 -3.32 3.71 14.91
N ILE A 18 -2.42 3.47 15.87
CA ILE A 18 -2.76 2.96 17.21
C ILE A 18 -3.70 3.93 17.94
N VAL A 19 -3.42 5.24 17.89
CA VAL A 19 -4.31 6.26 18.47
C VAL A 19 -5.68 6.24 17.80
N GLY A 20 -5.72 6.12 16.47
CA GLY A 20 -6.98 5.96 15.72
C GLY A 20 -7.76 4.73 16.18
N VAL A 21 -7.10 3.58 16.33
CA VAL A 21 -7.73 2.35 16.84
C VAL A 21 -8.31 2.55 18.24
N VAL A 22 -7.56 3.19 19.14
CA VAL A 22 -8.02 3.44 20.52
C VAL A 22 -9.20 4.41 20.57
N VAL A 23 -9.12 5.52 19.82
CA VAL A 23 -10.14 6.59 19.82
C VAL A 23 -11.42 6.14 19.13
N PHE A 24 -11.31 5.47 17.99
CA PHE A 24 -12.46 5.02 17.20
C PHE A 24 -12.92 3.60 17.56
N GLN A 25 -12.27 2.96 18.55
CA GLN A 25 -12.53 1.60 19.01
C GLN A 25 -12.58 0.58 17.87
N TRP A 26 -11.66 0.72 16.91
CA TRP A 26 -11.65 -0.17 15.75
C TRP A 26 -11.32 -1.61 16.15
N ASN A 27 -12.08 -2.55 15.60
CA ASN A 27 -11.76 -3.96 15.73
C ASN A 27 -10.73 -4.40 14.67
N LEU A 28 -10.18 -5.60 14.84
CA LEU A 28 -9.15 -6.15 13.95
C LEU A 28 -9.64 -6.25 12.48
N VAL A 29 -10.93 -6.50 12.26
CA VAL A 29 -11.51 -6.62 10.92
C VAL A 29 -11.56 -5.25 10.23
N GLU A 30 -11.93 -4.19 10.95
CA GLU A 30 -11.92 -2.81 10.43
C GLU A 30 -10.52 -2.36 10.07
N ILE A 31 -9.53 -2.66 10.93
CA ILE A 31 -8.12 -2.36 10.66
C ILE A 31 -7.65 -3.10 9.41
N ALA A 32 -7.96 -4.40 9.31
CA ALA A 32 -7.61 -5.21 8.14
C ALA A 32 -8.28 -4.69 6.87
N LEU A 33 -9.55 -4.29 6.95
CA LEU A 33 -10.31 -3.75 5.83
C LEU A 33 -9.70 -2.43 5.33
N VAL A 34 -9.41 -1.49 6.23
CA VAL A 34 -8.77 -0.21 5.88
C VAL A 34 -7.42 -0.45 5.21
N TYR A 35 -6.61 -1.37 5.74
CA TYR A 35 -5.32 -1.71 5.15
C TYR A 35 -5.46 -2.34 3.75
N LEU A 36 -6.41 -3.26 3.56
CA LEU A 36 -6.66 -3.85 2.23
C LEU A 36 -7.18 -2.83 1.21
N ILE A 37 -8.03 -1.90 1.66
CA ILE A 37 -8.50 -0.79 0.83
C ILE A 37 -7.35 0.14 0.48
N GLU A 38 -6.43 0.41 1.40
CA GLU A 38 -5.20 1.16 1.11
C GLU A 38 -4.39 0.50 -0.02
N VAL A 39 -4.16 -0.81 0.07
CA VAL A 39 -3.48 -1.58 -0.99
C VAL A 39 -4.20 -1.47 -2.34
N ALA A 40 -5.54 -1.51 -2.33
CA ALA A 40 -6.34 -1.37 -3.54
C ALA A 40 -6.28 0.05 -4.13
N ILE A 41 -6.29 1.08 -3.29
CA ILE A 41 -6.17 2.49 -3.71
C ILE A 41 -4.79 2.77 -4.32
N ILE A 42 -3.73 2.25 -3.70
CA ILE A 42 -2.37 2.36 -4.24
C ILE A 42 -2.32 1.73 -5.64
N GLN A 43 -2.85 0.52 -5.81
CA GLN A 43 -2.92 -0.11 -7.13
C GLN A 43 -3.71 0.73 -8.13
N LEU A 44 -4.89 1.23 -7.74
CA LEU A 44 -5.75 2.06 -8.58
C LEU A 44 -5.02 3.29 -9.11
N PHE A 45 -4.17 3.91 -8.29
CA PHE A 45 -3.46 5.13 -8.66
C PHE A 45 -2.13 4.90 -9.37
N PHE A 46 -1.33 3.93 -8.95
CA PHE A 46 0.04 3.77 -9.46
C PHE A 46 0.13 2.88 -10.72
N PHE A 47 -0.81 1.95 -10.94
CA PHE A 47 -0.85 1.20 -12.21
C PHE A 47 -1.06 2.08 -13.44
N PRO A 48 -1.99 3.06 -13.45
CA PRO A 48 -2.11 4.00 -14.56
C PRO A 48 -0.83 4.78 -14.83
N ILE A 49 -0.08 5.17 -13.79
CA ILE A 49 1.16 5.93 -13.94
C ILE A 49 2.23 5.12 -14.69
N ALA A 50 2.31 3.81 -14.46
CA ALA A 50 3.21 2.93 -15.21
C ALA A 50 2.97 2.97 -16.72
N LEU A 51 1.75 3.30 -17.17
CA LEU A 51 1.43 3.43 -18.59
C LEU A 51 2.06 4.67 -19.25
N PHE A 52 2.41 5.68 -18.45
CA PHE A 52 2.93 6.97 -18.90
C PHE A 52 4.46 7.08 -18.86
N THR A 53 5.14 6.09 -18.27
CA THR A 53 6.59 6.07 -18.10
C THR A 53 7.30 5.61 -19.39
N PRO A 54 8.19 6.41 -19.99
CA PRO A 54 8.75 6.12 -21.30
C PRO A 54 10.04 5.30 -21.26
N LYS A 55 10.76 5.26 -20.12
CA LYS A 55 12.05 4.56 -20.06
C LYS A 55 11.87 3.04 -20.13
N PRO A 56 12.81 2.32 -20.76
CA PRO A 56 12.80 0.88 -20.77
C PRO A 56 12.95 0.31 -19.34
N VAL A 57 12.60 -0.95 -19.18
CA VAL A 57 12.82 -1.69 -17.94
C VAL A 57 14.20 -2.34 -18.01
N ASP A 58 15.10 -1.96 -17.11
CA ASP A 58 16.46 -2.51 -17.04
C ASP A 58 16.44 -4.02 -16.70
N GLY A 59 17.31 -4.80 -17.33
CA GLY A 59 17.54 -6.22 -17.01
C GLY A 59 16.46 -7.20 -17.49
N ARG A 60 15.50 -6.77 -18.32
CA ARG A 60 14.62 -7.67 -19.08
C ARG A 60 14.98 -7.64 -20.57
N ASP A 61 15.61 -8.72 -21.03
CA ASP A 61 15.79 -9.04 -22.45
C ASP A 61 14.42 -9.30 -23.09
N GLY A 62 13.75 -8.22 -23.46
CA GLY A 62 12.57 -8.26 -24.30
C GLY A 62 12.81 -7.32 -25.45
N ASP A 63 12.90 -7.86 -26.67
CA ASP A 63 12.74 -7.19 -27.96
C ASP A 63 11.77 -5.97 -27.93
N MET A 64 10.71 -6.03 -27.13
CA MET A 64 9.75 -4.97 -26.89
C MET A 64 10.31 -3.69 -26.23
N TRP A 65 11.48 -3.71 -25.60
CA TRP A 65 12.13 -2.56 -24.96
C TRP A 65 13.19 -1.91 -25.85
N ASP A 66 13.72 -2.63 -26.85
CA ASP A 66 14.71 -2.14 -27.83
C ASP A 66 14.10 -1.23 -28.90
N THR A 67 12.78 -1.28 -29.08
CA THR A 67 12.06 -0.40 -30.01
C THR A 67 11.79 0.97 -29.38
N ASP A 68 11.79 2.04 -30.16
CA ASP A 68 11.42 3.37 -29.65
C ASP A 68 9.97 3.40 -29.12
N PRO A 69 9.70 4.18 -28.06
CA PRO A 69 8.38 4.23 -27.46
C PRO A 69 7.41 4.85 -28.46
N THR A 70 6.35 4.13 -28.81
CA THR A 70 5.27 4.66 -29.66
C THR A 70 4.22 5.35 -28.78
N PRO A 71 4.21 6.70 -28.69
CA PRO A 71 3.25 7.40 -27.87
C PRO A 71 1.87 7.36 -28.52
N ARG A 72 0.86 6.93 -27.77
CA ARG A 72 -0.54 7.25 -28.09
C ARG A 72 -1.03 8.32 -27.14
N GLN A 73 -1.21 9.52 -27.67
CA GLN A 73 -1.82 10.60 -26.92
C GLN A 73 -3.32 10.32 -26.85
N LEU A 74 -3.83 9.95 -25.67
CA LEU A 74 -5.25 9.62 -25.50
C LEU A 74 -6.11 10.88 -25.70
N ILE A 75 -5.71 11.98 -25.05
CA ILE A 75 -6.33 13.31 -25.06
C ILE A 75 -5.18 14.31 -24.82
N GLY A 76 -5.21 15.50 -25.43
CA GLY A 76 -4.12 16.49 -25.36
C GLY A 76 -3.70 16.94 -23.95
N LEU A 77 -4.54 16.68 -22.93
CA LEU A 77 -4.29 17.03 -21.53
C LEU A 77 -3.60 15.92 -20.70
N PHE A 78 -3.69 14.66 -21.15
CA PHE A 78 -3.15 13.52 -20.40
C PHE A 78 -1.76 13.12 -20.88
N PRO A 79 -0.91 12.56 -20.00
CA PRO A 79 0.37 12.01 -20.41
C PRO A 79 0.20 10.93 -21.51
N PRO A 80 1.16 10.80 -22.43
CA PRO A 80 1.09 9.81 -23.49
C PRO A 80 1.11 8.40 -22.93
N VAL A 81 0.28 7.50 -23.48
CA VAL A 81 0.24 6.08 -23.12
C VAL A 81 1.08 5.29 -24.11
N TYR A 82 1.91 4.37 -23.60
CA TYR A 82 2.73 3.49 -24.43
C TYR A 82 2.13 2.10 -24.54
N TRP A 83 1.93 1.60 -25.77
CA TRP A 83 1.32 0.28 -26.01
C TRP A 83 2.12 -0.86 -25.37
N ARG A 84 3.46 -0.76 -25.41
CA ARG A 84 4.36 -1.73 -24.76
C ARG A 84 4.07 -1.84 -23.25
N ASN A 85 3.75 -0.72 -22.60
CA ASN A 85 3.47 -0.67 -21.17
C ASN A 85 2.10 -1.25 -20.87
N ILE A 86 1.10 -1.08 -21.75
CA ILE A 86 -0.23 -1.67 -21.56
C ILE A 86 -0.11 -3.19 -21.41
N LYS A 87 0.57 -3.87 -22.34
CA LYS A 87 0.73 -5.33 -22.28
C LYS A 87 1.45 -5.78 -21.00
N PHE A 88 2.51 -5.05 -20.63
CA PHE A 88 3.31 -5.33 -19.44
C PHE A 88 2.52 -5.13 -18.13
N VAL A 89 1.79 -4.01 -18.02
CA VAL A 89 1.03 -3.64 -16.83
C VAL A 89 -0.24 -4.47 -16.72
N TRP A 90 -0.93 -4.77 -17.82
CA TRP A 90 -2.20 -5.49 -17.81
C TRP A 90 -2.10 -6.86 -17.14
N SER A 91 -1.07 -7.65 -17.47
CA SER A 91 -0.86 -8.95 -16.83
C SER A 91 -0.67 -8.82 -15.31
N LYS A 92 -0.04 -7.75 -14.84
CA LYS A 92 0.18 -7.49 -13.42
C LYS A 92 -1.09 -6.98 -12.75
N VAL A 93 -1.84 -6.09 -13.40
CA VAL A 93 -3.12 -5.58 -12.90
C VAL A 93 -4.10 -6.73 -12.68
N VAL A 94 -4.29 -7.59 -13.68
CA VAL A 94 -5.24 -8.71 -13.57
C VAL A 94 -4.86 -9.64 -12.43
N PHE A 95 -3.59 -10.04 -12.35
CA PHE A 95 -3.10 -10.91 -11.28
C PHE A 95 -3.32 -10.31 -9.89
N ASN A 96 -2.92 -9.06 -9.68
CA ASN A 96 -3.05 -8.41 -8.38
C ASN A 96 -4.52 -8.11 -8.03
N ALA A 97 -5.34 -7.69 -9.00
CA ALA A 97 -6.76 -7.45 -8.78
C ALA A 97 -7.50 -8.72 -8.37
N VAL A 98 -7.14 -9.88 -8.93
CA VAL A 98 -7.70 -11.17 -8.50
C VAL A 98 -7.30 -11.50 -7.07
N ILE A 99 -6.01 -11.40 -6.73
CA ILE A 99 -5.53 -11.74 -5.38
C ILE A 99 -6.14 -10.80 -4.34
N VAL A 100 -5.99 -9.49 -4.53
CA VAL A 100 -6.50 -8.49 -3.59
C VAL A 100 -8.03 -8.51 -3.53
N GLY A 101 -8.71 -8.71 -4.66
CA GLY A 101 -10.17 -8.84 -4.69
C GLY A 101 -10.67 -10.06 -3.91
N VAL A 102 -10.00 -11.20 -4.01
CA VAL A 102 -10.33 -12.40 -3.22
C VAL A 102 -10.13 -12.15 -1.72
N ILE A 103 -9.01 -11.54 -1.33
CA ILE A 103 -8.71 -11.24 0.08
C ILE A 103 -9.71 -10.23 0.65
N ILE A 104 -9.97 -9.13 -0.05
CA ILE A 104 -10.98 -8.15 0.32
C ILE A 104 -12.34 -8.82 0.47
N ARG A 105 -12.78 -9.60 -0.51
CA ARG A 105 -14.07 -10.31 -0.43
C ARG A 105 -14.14 -11.23 0.78
N SER A 106 -13.07 -11.94 1.09
CA SER A 106 -13.01 -12.83 2.26
C SER A 106 -13.16 -12.05 3.57
N VAL A 107 -12.42 -10.94 3.73
CA VAL A 107 -12.51 -10.10 4.94
C VAL A 107 -13.85 -9.39 5.03
N ALA A 108 -14.29 -8.80 3.91
CA ALA A 108 -15.57 -8.13 3.75
C ALA A 108 -16.76 -9.05 4.00
N SER A 109 -16.68 -10.34 3.69
CA SER A 109 -17.79 -11.28 3.96
C SER A 109 -18.08 -11.45 5.46
N ARG A 110 -17.12 -11.08 6.33
CA ARG A 110 -17.31 -11.01 7.77
C ARG A 110 -17.92 -9.68 8.23
N TYR A 111 -18.23 -8.77 7.30
CA TYR A 111 -18.73 -7.41 7.52
C TYR A 111 -20.00 -7.16 6.69
N SER A 112 -21.04 -6.56 7.25
CA SER A 112 -22.23 -6.14 6.50
C SER A 112 -21.93 -4.84 5.72
N LEU A 113 -21.27 -4.96 4.56
CA LEU A 113 -20.83 -3.82 3.72
C LEU A 113 -21.96 -2.94 3.12
N GLY A 114 -23.21 -3.07 3.55
CA GLY A 114 -24.35 -2.33 2.98
C GLY A 114 -24.68 -1.01 3.66
N SER A 115 -24.51 -0.91 4.98
CA SER A 115 -25.02 0.24 5.78
C SER A 115 -24.28 0.49 7.10
N ASP A 116 -23.50 -0.47 7.59
CA ASP A 116 -22.95 -0.42 8.95
C ASP A 116 -21.49 0.03 8.99
N LEU A 117 -20.96 0.54 7.87
CA LEU A 117 -19.58 0.99 7.80
C LEU A 117 -19.40 2.23 8.69
N PRO A 118 -18.52 2.19 9.71
CA PRO A 118 -18.33 3.32 10.61
C PRO A 118 -17.86 4.55 9.83
N VAL A 119 -18.38 5.72 10.18
CA VAL A 119 -17.98 6.99 9.56
C VAL A 119 -16.47 7.21 9.64
N SER A 120 -15.84 6.75 10.73
CA SER A 120 -14.38 6.80 10.91
C SER A 120 -13.62 5.98 9.87
N VAL A 121 -14.13 4.80 9.47
CA VAL A 121 -13.55 3.97 8.40
C VAL A 121 -13.66 4.72 7.07
N GLY A 122 -14.81 5.30 6.76
CA GLY A 122 -14.99 6.13 5.56
C GLY A 122 -14.03 7.33 5.50
N LEU A 123 -13.85 8.02 6.64
CA LEU A 123 -12.92 9.14 6.76
C LEU A 123 -11.46 8.70 6.55
N ALA A 124 -11.08 7.54 7.10
CA ALA A 124 -9.76 6.97 6.89
C ALA A 124 -9.50 6.65 5.41
N ILE A 125 -10.49 6.04 4.73
CA ILE A 125 -10.42 5.78 3.28
C ILE A 125 -10.24 7.09 2.51
N ALA A 126 -11.03 8.12 2.81
CA ALA A 126 -10.89 9.43 2.16
C ALA A 126 -9.50 10.04 2.39
N GLY A 127 -8.97 9.97 3.61
CA GLY A 127 -7.61 10.40 3.94
C GLY A 127 -6.55 9.65 3.15
N ILE A 128 -6.68 8.33 3.02
CA ILE A 128 -5.79 7.49 2.21
C ILE A 128 -5.85 7.90 0.74
N VAL A 129 -7.04 8.12 0.17
CA VAL A 129 -7.20 8.57 -1.22
C VAL A 129 -6.45 9.88 -1.45
N LEU A 130 -6.66 10.88 -0.58
CA LEU A 130 -5.98 12.18 -0.69
C LEU A 130 -4.46 12.05 -0.54
N PHE A 131 -4.01 11.23 0.40
CA PHE A 131 -2.59 10.97 0.63
C PHE A 131 -1.92 10.30 -0.59
N GLN A 132 -2.52 9.25 -1.14
CA GLN A 132 -1.97 8.56 -2.31
C GLN A 132 -2.03 9.44 -3.56
N LEU A 133 -3.07 10.24 -3.73
CA LEU A 133 -3.16 11.21 -4.83
C LEU A 133 -2.03 12.26 -4.74
N SER A 134 -1.77 12.78 -3.54
CA SER A 134 -0.65 13.71 -3.29
C SER A 134 0.69 13.05 -3.63
N ARG A 135 0.90 11.78 -3.24
CA ARG A 135 2.13 11.04 -3.58
C ARG A 135 2.30 10.87 -5.08
N VAL A 136 1.26 10.48 -5.80
CA VAL A 136 1.29 10.33 -7.26
C VAL A 136 1.63 11.65 -7.93
N TRP A 137 0.96 12.73 -7.50
CA TRP A 137 1.22 14.06 -8.02
C TRP A 137 2.69 14.43 -7.81
N ARG A 138 3.20 14.31 -6.59
CA ARG A 138 4.56 14.71 -6.24
C ARG A 138 5.65 13.87 -6.94
N HIS A 139 5.52 12.55 -6.97
CA HIS A 139 6.60 11.66 -7.44
C HIS A 139 6.63 11.49 -8.96
N PHE A 140 5.47 11.63 -9.62
CA PHE A 140 5.36 11.30 -11.03
C PHE A 140 4.87 12.46 -11.89
N VAL A 141 3.92 13.27 -11.41
CA VAL A 141 3.30 14.32 -12.22
C VAL A 141 4.04 15.65 -12.12
N ALA A 142 4.47 16.01 -10.91
CA ALA A 142 5.22 17.23 -10.64
C ALA A 142 6.49 17.22 -11.48
N GLU A 143 6.75 18.35 -12.14
CA GLU A 143 7.89 18.56 -13.02
C GLU A 143 8.00 17.55 -14.18
N GLN A 144 6.92 16.82 -14.48
CA GLN A 144 6.89 15.75 -15.49
C GLN A 144 7.92 14.64 -15.21
N SER A 145 8.19 14.37 -13.92
CA SER A 145 9.15 13.35 -13.46
C SER A 145 8.90 11.96 -14.06
N TYR A 146 7.66 11.62 -14.40
CA TYR A 146 7.30 10.40 -15.12
C TYR A 146 8.13 10.17 -16.40
N LYS A 147 8.59 11.22 -17.07
CA LYS A 147 9.39 11.14 -18.30
C LYS A 147 10.76 10.50 -18.09
N GLN A 148 11.28 10.54 -16.87
CA GLN A 148 12.59 9.98 -16.54
C GLN A 148 12.50 8.59 -15.91
N LYS A 149 11.29 8.09 -15.69
CA LYS A 149 10.99 6.85 -14.98
C LYS A 149 10.66 5.72 -15.94
N SER A 150 10.87 4.51 -15.45
CA SER A 150 10.50 3.24 -16.07
C SER A 150 9.16 2.73 -15.51
N PRO A 151 8.46 1.81 -16.20
CA PRO A 151 7.24 1.20 -15.68
C PRO A 151 7.44 0.47 -14.34
N THR A 152 8.66 0.08 -14.02
CA THR A 152 9.01 -0.54 -12.74
C THR A 152 9.00 0.42 -11.57
N ASP A 153 9.21 1.73 -11.79
CA ASP A 153 9.22 2.72 -10.70
C ASP A 153 7.84 2.88 -10.04
N PRO A 154 6.72 3.14 -10.76
CA PRO A 154 5.40 3.16 -10.14
C PRO A 154 4.99 1.80 -9.57
N LEU A 155 5.48 0.70 -10.17
CA LEU A 155 5.19 -0.64 -9.68
C LEU A 155 5.88 -0.95 -8.34
N ALA A 156 7.01 -0.30 -8.02
CA ALA A 156 7.63 -0.43 -6.71
C ALA A 156 6.65 -0.01 -5.60
N PHE A 157 5.93 1.11 -5.79
CA PHE A 157 4.87 1.55 -4.88
C PHE A 157 3.70 0.57 -4.79
N VAL A 158 3.40 -0.17 -5.88
CA VAL A 158 2.37 -1.21 -5.87
C VAL A 158 2.80 -2.45 -5.07
N TYR A 159 4.07 -2.85 -5.19
CA TYR A 159 4.57 -4.07 -4.57
C TYR A 159 5.08 -3.87 -3.13
N ALA A 160 5.45 -2.66 -2.74
CA ALA A 160 5.81 -2.33 -1.35
C ALA A 160 4.73 -2.76 -0.34
N PRO A 161 3.45 -2.33 -0.45
CA PRO A 161 2.41 -2.74 0.50
C PRO A 161 2.05 -4.23 0.41
N LEU A 162 2.28 -4.88 -0.74
CA LEU A 162 2.10 -6.33 -0.86
C LEU A 162 3.19 -7.10 -0.12
N THR A 163 4.41 -6.58 -0.14
CA THR A 163 5.54 -7.11 0.62
C THR A 163 5.31 -6.91 2.12
N GLU A 164 4.85 -5.72 2.52
CA GLU A 164 4.40 -5.47 3.90
C GLU A 164 3.33 -6.47 4.33
N LEU A 165 2.27 -6.63 3.54
CA LEU A 165 1.17 -7.57 3.83
C LEU A 165 1.70 -9.00 3.99
N TYR A 166 2.60 -9.43 3.12
CA TYR A 166 3.22 -10.75 3.21
C TYR A 166 4.04 -10.90 4.50
N LEU A 167 4.87 -9.93 4.84
CA LEU A 167 5.66 -9.97 6.08
C LEU A 167 4.77 -9.92 7.32
N ILE A 168 3.76 -9.05 7.34
CA ILE A 168 2.77 -8.99 8.42
C ILE A 168 2.09 -10.35 8.58
N PHE A 169 1.68 -10.99 7.48
CA PHE A 169 1.03 -12.29 7.55
C PHE A 169 1.95 -13.37 8.14
N VAL A 170 3.18 -13.48 7.62
CA VAL A 170 4.12 -14.54 7.99
C VAL A 170 4.74 -14.32 9.38
N TYR A 171 5.08 -13.07 9.73
CA TYR A 171 5.83 -12.74 10.95
C TYR A 171 4.99 -12.18 12.08
N VAL A 172 3.75 -11.77 11.82
CA VAL A 172 2.85 -11.26 12.87
C VAL A 172 1.62 -12.12 12.97
N LEU A 173 0.80 -12.18 11.92
CA LEU A 173 -0.51 -12.79 12.01
C LEU A 173 -0.41 -14.28 12.35
N ALA A 174 0.35 -15.06 11.59
CA ALA A 174 0.52 -16.49 11.83
C ALA A 174 1.12 -16.81 13.21
N PRO A 175 2.28 -16.26 13.63
CA PRO A 175 2.87 -16.59 14.91
C PRO A 175 2.09 -16.05 16.11
N VAL A 176 1.58 -14.81 16.05
CA VAL A 176 0.79 -14.23 17.15
C VAL A 176 -0.50 -15.02 17.34
N THR A 177 -1.20 -15.37 16.24
CA THR A 177 -2.42 -16.18 16.34
C THR A 177 -2.12 -17.54 16.95
N LEU A 178 -1.00 -18.18 16.58
CA LEU A 178 -0.61 -19.48 17.13
C LEU A 178 -0.31 -19.40 18.64
N VAL A 179 0.40 -18.36 19.08
CA VAL A 179 0.68 -18.11 20.50
C VAL A 179 -0.62 -17.86 21.26
N LEU A 180 -1.49 -17.00 20.75
CA LEU A 180 -2.76 -16.68 21.39
C LEU A 180 -3.71 -17.88 21.44
N ALA A 181 -3.76 -18.70 20.39
CA ALA A 181 -4.52 -19.94 20.39
C ALA A 181 -4.00 -20.93 21.44
N GLY A 182 -2.66 -21.02 21.61
CA GLY A 182 -2.04 -21.80 22.67
C GLY A 182 -2.41 -21.30 24.07
N ILE A 183 -2.39 -19.98 24.29
CA ILE A 183 -2.79 -19.38 25.57
C ILE A 183 -4.27 -19.61 25.85
N ALA A 184 -5.15 -19.34 24.88
CA ALA A 184 -6.60 -19.53 25.02
C ALA A 184 -6.98 -20.99 25.29
N PHE A 185 -6.22 -21.94 24.75
CA PHE A 185 -6.38 -23.36 25.07
C PHE A 185 -6.04 -23.68 26.53
N THR A 186 -5.10 -22.95 27.12
CA THR A 186 -4.64 -23.18 28.51
C THR A 186 -5.38 -22.36 29.56
N ILE A 187 -5.86 -21.17 29.20
CA ILE A 187 -6.49 -20.20 30.09
C ILE A 187 -7.66 -19.61 29.30
N ASP A 188 -8.89 -19.72 29.81
CA ASP A 188 -10.09 -19.18 29.16
C ASP A 188 -10.02 -17.64 29.14
N SER A 189 -9.34 -17.10 28.12
CA SER A 189 -8.95 -15.70 28.02
C SER A 189 -9.66 -14.99 26.87
N ASP A 190 -10.16 -13.78 27.12
CA ASP A 190 -10.84 -12.98 26.10
C ASP A 190 -9.87 -12.39 25.07
N LEU A 191 -9.85 -13.00 23.90
CA LEU A 191 -9.01 -12.63 22.75
C LEU A 191 -9.48 -11.36 22.01
N SER A 192 -10.60 -10.75 22.41
CA SER A 192 -11.15 -9.55 21.77
C SER A 192 -10.71 -8.23 22.43
N SER A 193 -9.92 -8.30 23.50
CA SER A 193 -9.52 -7.15 24.30
C SER A 193 -8.43 -6.26 23.64
N LEU A 194 -8.38 -4.98 24.03
CA LEU A 194 -7.37 -4.02 23.56
C LEU A 194 -5.92 -4.52 23.71
N PRO A 195 -5.51 -5.18 24.83
CA PRO A 195 -4.20 -5.80 24.94
C PRO A 195 -3.90 -6.77 23.80
N THR A 196 -4.87 -7.60 23.41
CA THR A 196 -4.71 -8.54 22.30
C THR A 196 -4.49 -7.81 20.98
N LEU A 197 -5.22 -6.72 20.72
CA LEU A 197 -5.01 -5.88 19.54
C LEU A 197 -3.59 -5.27 19.52
N LEU A 198 -3.07 -4.82 20.66
CA LEU A 198 -1.72 -4.25 20.74
C LEU A 198 -0.63 -5.28 20.42
N VAL A 199 -0.83 -6.56 20.78
CA VAL A 199 0.11 -7.65 20.42
C VAL A 199 0.20 -7.83 18.90
N TYR A 200 -0.85 -7.51 18.16
CA TYR A 200 -0.83 -7.49 16.69
C TYR A 200 -0.29 -6.17 16.13
N LEU A 201 -0.72 -5.04 16.69
CA LEU A 201 -0.42 -3.71 16.14
C LEU A 201 1.04 -3.29 16.32
N ILE A 202 1.66 -3.60 17.45
CA ILE A 202 3.05 -3.21 17.72
C ILE A 202 4.02 -3.85 16.71
N PRO A 203 3.99 -5.18 16.47
CA PRO A 203 4.85 -5.79 15.46
C PRO A 203 4.51 -5.37 14.02
N MET A 204 3.22 -5.19 13.70
CA MET A 204 2.82 -4.68 12.37
C MET A 204 3.42 -3.31 12.08
N GLY A 205 3.34 -2.41 13.06
CA GLY A 205 3.92 -1.09 12.98
C GLY A 205 5.42 -1.09 12.76
N PHE A 206 6.12 -2.00 13.45
CA PHE A 206 7.56 -2.18 13.28
C PHE A 206 7.92 -2.63 11.86
N ILE A 207 7.21 -3.63 11.31
CA ILE A 207 7.42 -4.08 9.92
C ILE A 207 7.20 -2.94 8.93
N ARG A 208 6.14 -2.15 9.13
CA ARG A 208 5.79 -1.04 8.25
C ARG A 208 6.85 0.07 8.31
N ALA A 209 7.33 0.42 9.50
CA ALA A 209 8.41 1.40 9.66
C ALA A 209 9.72 0.91 9.05
N TRP A 210 10.03 -0.38 9.20
CA TRP A 210 11.22 -0.99 8.64
C TRP A 210 11.19 -1.04 7.11
N ILE A 211 10.07 -1.43 6.50
CA ILE A 211 9.92 -1.38 5.03
C ILE A 211 10.02 0.07 4.53
N GLY A 212 9.38 1.01 5.22
CA GLY A 212 9.47 2.43 4.89
C GLY A 212 10.91 2.94 4.87
N SER A 213 11.76 2.53 5.83
CA SER A 213 13.18 2.91 5.84
C SER A 213 14.02 2.26 4.74
N LEU A 214 13.53 1.18 4.13
CA LEU A 214 14.21 0.48 3.04
C LEU A 214 13.79 0.99 1.66
N ASP A 215 12.84 1.93 1.57
CA ASP A 215 12.40 2.51 0.30
C ASP A 215 13.27 3.74 -0.05
N PRO A 216 14.26 3.60 -0.96
CA PRO A 216 15.11 4.72 -1.38
C PRO A 216 14.34 5.79 -2.19
N GLN A 217 13.03 5.60 -2.46
CA GLN A 217 12.20 6.59 -3.14
C GLN A 217 11.38 7.47 -2.19
N THR A 218 11.49 7.29 -0.88
CA THR A 218 10.88 8.17 0.14
C THR A 218 11.82 9.25 0.69
N ASP A 219 13.04 9.38 0.14
CA ASP A 219 14.11 10.32 0.57
C ASP A 219 13.68 11.81 0.65
N ASP A 220 12.49 12.19 0.17
CA ASP A 220 12.06 13.59 0.08
C ASP A 220 11.06 14.02 1.17
N PHE A 221 10.94 13.33 2.31
CA PHE A 221 10.20 13.84 3.48
C PHE A 221 10.87 15.06 4.16
N GLU A 222 11.73 15.81 3.45
CA GLU A 222 12.08 17.17 3.82
C GLU A 222 10.85 18.08 3.58
N VAL A 223 10.06 18.25 4.64
CA VAL A 223 9.16 19.40 4.77
C VAL A 223 10.07 20.62 4.91
N SER A 224 10.39 21.27 3.78
CA SER A 224 10.98 22.60 3.82
C SER A 224 9.92 23.56 4.37
N PHE A 225 10.01 23.87 5.66
CA PHE A 225 9.34 25.04 6.20
C PHE A 225 10.07 26.26 5.64
N ASN A 226 9.44 26.94 4.70
CA ASN A 226 9.83 28.28 4.28
C ASN A 226 8.79 29.27 4.80
#